data_AF-A0A925P697-F1
#
_entry.id   AF-A0A925P697-F1
#
_cell.length_a   1.000
_cell.length_b   1.000
_cell.length_c   1.000
_cell.angle_alpha   90.00
_cell.angle_beta   90.00
_cell.angle_gamma   90.00
#
_symmetry.space_group_name_H-M   'P 1'
#
loop_
_entity.id
_entity.type
_entity.pdbx_description
1 polymer ?
#
loop_
_entity_poly.entity_id
_entity_poly.type
_entity_poly.pdbx_seq_one_letter_code
_entity_poly.pdbx_strand_id
1 'polypeptide(L)'
;MASRPLKTGLVVALGLFVAGFLLRQIEEPAWKKISAAQPEMRLDSLKDALGQGVTVGLLGGFRAIVADLFWIRTNSIWETNDLAGTEISIRLVTAIDPRPLYFWMNGSRMIAYDMPNWRIDAAGGYDKVPEAVKRRFDEEQSGKAIKYLEGGIGFHPQDPLMVLEIANVHLNRLKDVETASRYYLQASKMPDAPYYAARIYGELLRRLGRNAEAYAFLKELFPTLPKDDLMAQTNVVLDRIRELEGELEIPVTQRFHDPSAPAKAPTAPGFNMDVNLDGLK
;
A
#
# COMPACT_ATOMS: atom_id res chain seq x y z
N MET A 1 26.88 38.06 -24.80
CA MET A 1 26.78 36.58 -24.76
C MET A 1 25.57 36.18 -23.92
N ALA A 2 24.38 36.00 -24.50
CA ALA A 2 23.17 35.60 -23.74
C ALA A 2 22.09 34.87 -24.59
N SER A 3 22.40 34.40 -25.81
CA SER A 3 21.38 33.89 -26.75
C SER A 3 21.36 32.36 -26.93
N ARG A 4 22.30 31.63 -26.32
CA ARG A 4 22.38 30.16 -26.44
C ARG A 4 21.31 29.40 -25.64
N PRO A 5 20.98 29.74 -24.38
CA PRO A 5 20.01 28.94 -23.61
C PRO A 5 18.57 29.08 -24.13
N LEU A 6 18.21 30.25 -24.67
CA LEU A 6 16.87 30.51 -25.20
C LEU A 6 16.59 29.72 -26.48
N LYS A 7 17.60 29.57 -27.36
CA LYS A 7 17.47 28.80 -28.60
C LYS A 7 17.34 27.30 -28.32
N THR A 8 18.10 26.77 -27.36
CA THR A 8 17.98 25.37 -26.94
C THR A 8 16.62 25.10 -26.30
N GLY A 9 16.13 26.01 -25.45
CA GLY A 9 14.78 25.90 -24.87
C GLY A 9 13.67 25.89 -25.93
N LEU A 10 13.79 26.72 -26.96
CA LEU A 10 12.80 26.79 -28.05
C LEU A 10 12.80 25.53 -28.92
N VAL A 11 13.97 24.96 -29.20
CA VAL A 11 14.09 23.71 -29.98
C VAL A 11 13.52 22.52 -29.20
N VAL A 12 13.77 22.45 -27.89
CA VAL A 12 13.18 21.41 -27.04
C VAL A 12 11.66 21.56 -26.95
N ALA A 13 11.15 22.78 -26.74
CA ALA A 13 9.71 23.04 -26.69
C ALA A 13 9.02 22.70 -28.03
N LEU A 14 9.64 23.06 -29.15
CA LEU A 14 9.14 22.72 -30.49
C LEU A 14 9.16 21.21 -30.73
N GLY A 15 10.23 20.52 -30.31
CA GLY A 15 10.34 19.07 -30.40
C GLY A 15 9.25 18.35 -29.59
N LEU A 16 8.99 18.80 -28.36
CA LEU A 16 7.91 18.26 -27.51
C LEU A 16 6.53 18.54 -28.10
N PHE A 17 6.32 19.74 -28.66
CA PHE A 17 5.05 20.09 -29.32
C PHE A 17 4.79 19.23 -30.55
N VAL A 18 5.81 19.03 -31.41
CA VAL A 18 5.70 18.18 -32.60
C VAL A 18 5.49 16.72 -32.21
N ALA A 19 6.21 16.22 -31.21
CA ALA A 19 6.02 14.86 -30.70
C ALA A 19 4.62 14.65 -30.14
N GLY A 20 4.10 15.59 -29.33
CA GLY A 20 2.74 15.54 -28.79
C GLY A 20 1.67 15.61 -29.88
N PHE A 21 1.89 16.45 -30.91
CA PHE A 21 0.99 16.52 -32.06
C PHE A 21 0.96 15.21 -32.87
N LEU A 22 2.12 14.60 -33.11
CA LEU A 22 2.23 13.34 -33.85
C LEU A 22 1.65 12.16 -33.05
N LEU A 23 1.91 12.09 -31.74
CA LEU A 23 1.33 11.09 -30.85
C LEU A 23 -0.20 11.16 -30.87
N ARG A 24 -0.77 12.37 -30.79
CA ARG A 24 -2.22 12.56 -30.80
C ARG A 24 -2.89 12.07 -32.09
N GLN A 25 -2.25 12.23 -33.24
CA GLN A 25 -2.76 11.74 -34.53
C GLN A 25 -2.77 10.21 -34.64
N ILE A 26 -1.93 9.52 -33.85
CA ILE A 26 -1.88 8.05 -33.78
C ILE A 26 -2.83 7.55 -32.68
N GLU A 27 -2.87 8.24 -31.54
CA GLU A 27 -3.68 7.88 -30.37
C GLU A 27 -5.17 7.99 -30.64
N GLU A 28 -5.67 9.07 -31.25
CA GLU A 28 -7.11 9.23 -31.50
C GLU A 28 -7.74 8.09 -32.34
N PRO A 29 -7.14 7.64 -33.46
CA PRO A 29 -7.66 6.50 -34.22
C PRO A 29 -7.39 5.14 -33.55
N ALA A 30 -6.28 4.97 -32.82
CA ALA A 30 -6.02 3.75 -32.05
C ALA A 30 -7.02 3.59 -30.90
N TRP A 31 -7.27 4.67 -30.16
CA TRP A 31 -8.24 4.73 -29.07
C TRP A 31 -9.66 4.49 -29.58
N LYS A 32 -10.07 5.08 -30.70
CA LYS A 32 -11.38 4.80 -31.32
C LYS A 32 -11.56 3.33 -31.71
N LYS A 33 -10.51 2.67 -32.21
CA LYS A 33 -10.55 1.23 -32.54
C LYS A 33 -10.61 0.35 -31.28
N ILE A 34 -9.88 0.75 -30.24
CA ILE A 34 -9.82 0.07 -28.94
C ILE A 34 -11.13 0.23 -28.16
N SER A 35 -11.72 1.42 -28.13
CA SER A 35 -13.00 1.68 -27.46
C SER A 35 -14.20 1.09 -28.20
N ALA A 36 -14.11 0.87 -29.52
CA ALA A 36 -15.17 0.24 -30.31
C ALA A 36 -15.10 -1.30 -30.29
N ALA A 37 -13.95 -1.88 -29.98
CA ALA A 37 -13.78 -3.32 -29.80
C ALA A 37 -13.94 -3.67 -28.31
N GLN A 38 -15.04 -4.33 -27.98
CA GLN A 38 -15.47 -4.80 -26.66
C GLN A 38 -14.38 -5.45 -25.73
N PRO A 39 -14.66 -5.59 -24.42
CA PRO A 39 -13.74 -5.45 -23.27
C PRO A 39 -12.75 -6.60 -23.04
N GLU A 40 -12.66 -7.55 -23.97
CA GLU A 40 -11.77 -8.71 -23.88
C GLU A 40 -10.49 -8.56 -24.72
N MET A 41 -10.05 -7.33 -24.98
CA MET A 41 -8.68 -7.15 -25.48
C MET A 41 -7.71 -7.71 -24.45
N ARG A 42 -7.26 -8.94 -24.74
CA ARG A 42 -6.32 -9.70 -23.95
C ARG A 42 -5.13 -8.78 -23.70
N LEU A 43 -4.95 -8.41 -22.44
CA LEU A 43 -3.78 -7.68 -21.95
C LEU A 43 -2.48 -8.33 -22.43
N ASP A 44 -2.52 -9.62 -22.76
CA ASP A 44 -1.47 -10.38 -23.44
C ASP A 44 -1.07 -9.78 -24.80
N SER A 45 -1.99 -9.33 -25.66
CA SER A 45 -1.65 -8.77 -26.97
C SER A 45 -1.09 -7.35 -26.88
N LEU A 46 -1.53 -6.56 -25.90
CA LEU A 46 -0.92 -5.27 -25.59
C LEU A 46 0.45 -5.47 -24.93
N LYS A 47 0.59 -6.47 -24.06
CA LYS A 47 1.88 -6.91 -23.52
C LYS A 47 2.79 -7.46 -24.59
N ASP A 48 2.30 -8.14 -25.63
CA ASP A 48 3.12 -8.66 -26.72
C ASP A 48 3.51 -7.55 -27.70
N ALA A 49 2.60 -6.60 -27.97
CA ALA A 49 2.90 -5.39 -28.74
C ALA A 49 3.85 -4.43 -28.00
N LEU A 50 3.84 -4.45 -26.67
CA LEU A 50 4.67 -3.62 -25.79
C LEU A 50 5.77 -4.45 -25.07
N GLY A 51 6.01 -5.69 -25.50
CA GLY A 51 6.68 -6.73 -24.71
C GLY A 51 8.14 -6.99 -25.06
N GLN A 52 8.97 -6.90 -24.03
CA GLN A 52 10.25 -7.60 -23.86
C GLN A 52 11.36 -7.33 -24.90
N GLY A 53 11.49 -6.08 -25.34
CA GLY A 53 12.76 -5.61 -25.91
C GLY A 53 12.65 -4.34 -26.74
N VAL A 54 11.49 -4.09 -27.35
CA VAL A 54 11.32 -3.00 -28.34
C VAL A 54 10.97 -1.66 -27.67
N THR A 55 10.22 -1.66 -26.57
CA THR A 55 9.80 -0.44 -25.85
C THR A 55 10.94 0.22 -25.07
N VAL A 56 11.92 -0.56 -24.61
CA VAL A 56 13.07 -0.08 -23.83
C VAL A 56 14.02 0.76 -24.69
N GLY A 57 14.10 0.46 -26.00
CA GLY A 57 14.94 1.21 -26.95
C GLY A 57 14.24 2.43 -27.58
N LEU A 58 12.93 2.37 -27.80
CA LEU A 58 12.23 3.37 -28.62
C LEU A 58 12.02 4.73 -27.94
N LEU A 59 11.80 4.74 -26.62
CA LEU A 59 11.62 5.99 -25.84
C LEU A 59 12.90 6.44 -25.12
N GLY A 60 13.90 5.56 -25.01
CA GLY A 60 15.16 5.86 -24.31
C GLY A 60 14.95 6.46 -22.91
N GLY A 61 15.60 7.59 -22.64
CA GLY A 61 15.47 8.33 -21.38
C GLY A 61 14.14 9.05 -21.16
N PHE A 62 13.27 9.15 -22.18
CA PHE A 62 12.01 9.93 -22.09
C PHE A 62 10.82 9.15 -21.53
N ARG A 63 10.95 7.84 -21.31
CA ARG A 63 9.85 7.00 -20.81
C ARG A 63 9.18 7.52 -19.54
N ALA A 64 9.97 8.12 -18.62
CA ALA A 64 9.43 8.68 -17.38
C ALA A 64 8.47 9.84 -17.67
N ILE A 65 8.89 10.79 -18.52
CA ILE A 65 8.07 11.94 -18.91
C ILE A 65 6.82 11.48 -19.65
N VAL A 66 6.96 10.51 -20.56
CA VAL A 66 5.80 9.95 -21.29
C VAL A 66 4.84 9.29 -20.30
N ALA A 67 5.33 8.44 -19.40
CA ALA A 67 4.49 7.79 -18.39
C ALA A 67 3.77 8.81 -17.49
N ASP A 68 4.44 9.89 -17.07
CA ASP A 68 3.84 10.97 -16.29
C ASP A 68 2.72 11.69 -17.06
N LEU A 69 2.93 12.00 -18.35
CA LEU A 69 1.89 12.61 -19.20
C LEU A 69 0.68 11.69 -19.38
N PHE A 70 0.93 10.39 -19.61
CA PHE A 70 -0.14 9.40 -19.69
C PHE A 70 -0.85 9.23 -18.34
N TRP A 71 -0.14 9.33 -17.21
CA TRP A 71 -0.76 9.29 -15.90
C TRP A 71 -1.69 10.48 -15.67
N ILE A 72 -1.32 11.69 -16.10
CA ILE A 72 -2.23 12.86 -16.06
C ILE A 72 -3.51 12.56 -16.86
N ARG A 73 -3.37 11.97 -18.05
CA ARG A 73 -4.52 11.56 -18.87
C ARG A 73 -5.37 10.47 -18.19
N THR A 74 -4.73 9.49 -17.54
CA THR A 74 -5.39 8.46 -16.72
C THR A 74 -6.26 9.09 -15.64
N ASN A 75 -5.78 10.13 -14.96
CA ASN A 75 -6.57 10.84 -13.95
C ASN A 75 -7.81 11.50 -14.56
N SER A 76 -7.68 12.18 -15.72
CA SER A 76 -8.85 12.75 -16.41
C SER A 76 -9.87 11.68 -16.86
N ILE A 77 -9.44 10.46 -17.17
CA ILE A 77 -10.35 9.34 -17.49
C ILE A 77 -11.02 8.82 -16.21
N TRP A 78 -10.25 8.63 -15.14
CA TRP A 78 -10.74 8.20 -13.83
C TRP A 78 -11.82 9.14 -13.27
N GLU A 79 -11.67 10.46 -13.43
CA GLU A 79 -12.66 11.47 -13.02
C GLU A 79 -14.04 11.28 -13.69
N THR A 80 -14.11 10.56 -14.80
CA THR A 80 -15.37 10.28 -15.51
C THR A 80 -16.03 8.95 -15.08
N ASN A 81 -15.44 8.25 -14.10
CA ASN A 81 -15.84 6.91 -13.66
C ASN A 81 -15.84 5.86 -14.80
N ASP A 82 -15.04 6.07 -15.86
CA ASP A 82 -14.88 5.10 -16.94
C ASP A 82 -14.06 3.90 -16.46
N LEU A 83 -14.78 2.84 -16.08
CA LEU A 83 -14.22 1.60 -15.55
C LEU A 83 -13.16 1.00 -16.50
N ALA A 84 -13.50 0.85 -17.78
CA ALA A 84 -12.63 0.19 -18.75
C ALA A 84 -11.47 1.09 -19.16
N GLY A 85 -11.76 2.37 -19.44
CA GLY A 85 -10.74 3.36 -19.80
C GLY A 85 -9.70 3.54 -18.69
N THR A 86 -10.13 3.59 -17.43
CA THR A 86 -9.24 3.70 -16.27
C THR A 86 -8.33 2.49 -16.15
N GLU A 87 -8.86 1.27 -16.20
CA GLU A 87 -8.04 0.06 -16.08
C GLU A 87 -7.02 -0.07 -17.23
N ILE A 88 -7.44 0.21 -18.47
CA ILE A 88 -6.55 0.15 -19.64
C ILE A 88 -5.42 1.18 -19.53
N SER A 89 -5.75 2.41 -19.16
CA SER A 89 -4.78 3.51 -19.07
C SER A 89 -3.78 3.32 -17.92
N ILE A 90 -4.22 2.82 -16.76
CA ILE A 90 -3.32 2.42 -15.65
C ILE A 90 -2.30 1.39 -16.14
N ARG A 91 -2.76 0.32 -16.78
CA ARG A 91 -1.87 -0.75 -17.27
C ARG A 91 -0.91 -0.24 -18.34
N LEU A 92 -1.35 0.65 -19.22
CA LEU A 92 -0.50 1.30 -20.22
C LEU A 92 0.62 2.12 -19.56
N VAL A 93 0.32 2.93 -18.54
CA VAL A 93 1.34 3.73 -17.83
C VAL A 93 2.45 2.83 -17.27
N THR A 94 2.09 1.72 -16.62
CA THR A 94 3.10 0.78 -16.11
C THR A 94 3.81 -0.04 -17.17
N ALA A 95 3.20 -0.21 -18.35
CA ALA A 95 3.89 -0.83 -19.49
C ALA A 95 4.92 0.12 -20.11
N ILE A 96 4.66 1.44 -20.08
CA ILE A 96 5.58 2.48 -20.55
C ILE A 96 6.76 2.63 -19.58
N ASP A 97 6.48 2.80 -18.28
CA ASP A 97 7.51 2.86 -17.24
C ASP A 97 7.10 2.05 -16.00
N PRO A 98 7.66 0.84 -15.81
CA PRO A 98 7.32 0.00 -14.67
C PRO A 98 8.09 0.38 -13.39
N ARG A 99 9.07 1.30 -13.44
CA ARG A 99 9.91 1.63 -12.28
C ARG A 99 9.20 2.43 -11.20
N PRO A 100 8.31 3.39 -11.48
CA PRO A 100 7.71 4.17 -10.40
C PRO A 100 6.73 3.31 -9.62
N LEU A 101 7.06 3.01 -8.37
CA LEU A 101 6.16 2.32 -7.44
C LEU A 101 4.80 3.03 -7.34
N TYR A 102 4.81 4.35 -7.46
CA TYR A 102 3.64 5.21 -7.45
C TYR A 102 2.52 4.76 -8.41
N PHE A 103 2.83 4.35 -9.64
CA PHE A 103 1.81 3.93 -10.61
C PHE A 103 1.17 2.58 -10.23
N TRP A 104 1.96 1.66 -9.70
CA TRP A 104 1.48 0.37 -9.21
C TRP A 104 0.57 0.56 -7.99
N MET A 105 1.02 1.33 -7.00
CA MET A 105 0.26 1.55 -5.78
C MET A 105 -1.04 2.30 -6.07
N ASN A 106 -0.98 3.48 -6.70
CA ASN A 106 -2.19 4.27 -6.96
C ASN A 106 -3.12 3.61 -7.96
N GLY A 107 -2.58 2.99 -9.02
CA GLY A 107 -3.39 2.23 -9.97
C GLY A 107 -4.15 1.10 -9.30
N SER A 108 -3.50 0.36 -8.39
CA SER A 108 -4.17 -0.70 -7.63
C SER A 108 -5.27 -0.16 -6.71
N ARG A 109 -5.09 1.04 -6.14
CA ARG A 109 -6.07 1.67 -5.26
C ARG A 109 -7.30 2.15 -6.03
N MET A 110 -7.09 2.78 -7.18
CA MET A 110 -8.17 3.16 -8.09
C MET A 110 -9.00 1.93 -8.48
N ILE A 111 -8.33 0.83 -8.81
CA ILE A 111 -8.98 -0.43 -9.17
C ILE A 111 -9.71 -1.05 -7.96
N ALA A 112 -9.06 -1.21 -6.81
CA ALA A 112 -9.63 -1.94 -5.68
C ALA A 112 -10.65 -1.14 -4.85
N TYR A 113 -10.56 0.18 -4.80
CA TYR A 113 -11.32 1.01 -3.86
C TYR A 113 -12.33 1.92 -4.55
N ASP A 114 -12.00 2.53 -5.69
CA ASP A 114 -12.88 3.50 -6.34
C ASP A 114 -13.85 2.80 -7.30
N MET A 115 -13.30 1.93 -8.15
CA MET A 115 -14.07 1.24 -9.18
C MET A 115 -15.24 0.39 -8.65
N PRO A 116 -15.15 -0.32 -7.49
CA PRO A 116 -16.34 -0.95 -6.89
C PRO A 116 -17.42 0.07 -6.51
N ASN A 117 -17.03 1.21 -5.95
CA ASN A 117 -17.98 2.23 -5.51
C ASN A 117 -18.71 2.82 -6.72
N TRP A 118 -18.02 3.08 -7.83
CA TRP A 118 -18.64 3.51 -9.08
C TRP A 118 -19.68 2.51 -9.61
N ARG A 119 -19.37 1.21 -9.50
CA ARG A 119 -20.29 0.14 -9.91
C ARG A 119 -21.51 0.07 -9.00
N ILE A 120 -21.33 0.29 -7.70
CA ILE A 120 -22.43 0.37 -6.72
C ILE A 120 -23.31 1.57 -7.05
N ASP A 121 -22.73 2.74 -7.31
CA ASP A 121 -23.47 3.95 -7.66
C ASP A 121 -24.26 3.78 -8.96
N ALA A 122 -23.63 3.21 -10.00
CA ALA A 122 -24.29 2.89 -11.26
C ALA A 122 -25.41 1.85 -11.11
N ALA A 123 -25.32 0.95 -10.11
CA ALA A 123 -26.34 -0.04 -9.80
C ALA A 123 -27.47 0.49 -8.89
N GLY A 124 -27.45 1.77 -8.52
CA GLY A 124 -28.51 2.42 -7.75
C GLY A 124 -28.09 2.92 -6.37
N GLY A 125 -26.80 2.83 -6.02
CA GLY A 125 -26.22 3.34 -4.78
C GLY A 125 -26.26 2.35 -3.60
N TYR A 126 -25.49 2.66 -2.57
CA TYR A 126 -25.26 1.78 -1.42
C TYR A 126 -26.53 1.33 -0.68
N ASP A 127 -27.57 2.17 -0.64
CA ASP A 127 -28.81 1.86 0.07
C ASP A 127 -29.68 0.85 -0.67
N LYS A 128 -29.60 0.82 -2.00
CA LYS A 128 -30.48 0.00 -2.86
C LYS A 128 -29.82 -1.27 -3.35
N VAL A 129 -28.50 -1.26 -3.52
CA VAL A 129 -27.76 -2.42 -4.02
C VAL A 129 -27.67 -3.49 -2.92
N PRO A 130 -28.03 -4.76 -3.18
CA PRO A 130 -27.89 -5.84 -2.21
C PRO A 130 -26.43 -6.08 -1.81
N GLU A 131 -26.20 -6.47 -0.56
CA GLU A 131 -24.85 -6.71 -0.03
C GLU A 131 -24.05 -7.75 -0.82
N ALA A 132 -24.72 -8.82 -1.30
CA ALA A 132 -24.09 -9.83 -2.15
C ALA A 132 -23.56 -9.24 -3.48
N VAL A 133 -24.24 -8.23 -4.03
CA VAL A 133 -23.80 -7.56 -5.26
C VAL A 133 -22.61 -6.64 -4.99
N LYS A 134 -22.63 -5.90 -3.87
CA LYS A 134 -21.49 -5.07 -3.44
C LYS A 134 -20.24 -5.93 -3.24
N ARG A 135 -20.39 -7.04 -2.51
CA ARG A 135 -19.31 -8.00 -2.27
C ARG A 135 -18.74 -8.55 -3.58
N ARG A 136 -19.60 -8.94 -4.53
CA ARG A 136 -19.14 -9.38 -5.86
C ARG A 136 -18.33 -8.29 -6.57
N PHE A 137 -18.76 -7.03 -6.51
CA PHE A 137 -18.01 -5.93 -7.12
C PHE A 137 -16.66 -5.72 -6.46
N ASP A 138 -16.59 -5.83 -5.13
CA ASP A 138 -15.35 -5.77 -4.37
C ASP A 138 -14.40 -6.91 -4.73
N GLU A 139 -14.90 -8.15 -4.78
CA GLU A 139 -14.13 -9.35 -5.12
C GLU A 139 -13.53 -9.26 -6.53
N GLU A 140 -14.36 -8.92 -7.52
CA GLU A 140 -13.93 -8.83 -8.93
C GLU A 140 -12.84 -7.77 -9.13
N GLN A 141 -13.00 -6.59 -8.53
CA GLN A 141 -12.03 -5.50 -8.70
C GLN A 141 -10.78 -5.70 -7.82
N SER A 142 -10.93 -6.22 -6.61
CA SER A 142 -9.79 -6.58 -5.77
C SER A 142 -8.92 -7.64 -6.44
N GLY A 143 -9.53 -8.65 -7.08
CA GLY A 143 -8.78 -9.65 -7.86
C GLY A 143 -7.98 -9.04 -9.01
N LYS A 144 -8.56 -8.05 -9.71
CA LYS A 144 -7.85 -7.31 -10.76
C LYS A 144 -6.68 -6.47 -10.22
N ALA A 145 -6.88 -5.80 -9.08
CA ALA A 145 -5.85 -5.01 -8.42
C ALA A 145 -4.70 -5.87 -7.89
N ILE A 146 -5.01 -7.02 -7.27
CA ILE A 146 -4.01 -7.97 -6.79
C ILE A 146 -3.18 -8.50 -7.96
N LYS A 147 -3.81 -8.96 -9.06
CA LYS A 147 -3.10 -9.40 -10.27
C LYS A 147 -2.23 -8.30 -10.88
N TYR A 148 -2.67 -7.05 -10.78
CA TYR A 148 -1.87 -5.90 -11.21
C TYR A 148 -0.64 -5.68 -10.31
N LEU A 149 -0.81 -5.72 -8.99
CA LEU A 149 0.29 -5.63 -8.01
C LEU A 149 1.29 -6.79 -8.15
N GLU A 150 0.82 -8.02 -8.37
CA GLU A 150 1.67 -9.19 -8.65
C GLU A 150 2.55 -8.99 -9.89
N GLY A 151 2.01 -8.34 -10.92
CA GLY A 151 2.80 -7.91 -12.08
C GLY A 151 3.89 -6.89 -11.72
N GLY A 152 3.61 -6.00 -10.76
CA GLY A 152 4.54 -5.01 -10.23
C GLY A 152 5.67 -5.62 -9.39
N ILE A 153 5.41 -6.70 -8.64
CA ILE A 153 6.43 -7.43 -7.86
C ILE A 153 7.59 -7.91 -8.75
N GLY A 154 7.34 -8.26 -10.02
CA GLY A 154 8.39 -8.61 -10.96
C GLY A 154 9.42 -7.50 -11.21
N PHE A 155 9.03 -6.23 -11.02
CA PHE A 155 9.90 -5.06 -11.16
C PHE A 155 10.42 -4.55 -9.81
N HIS A 156 9.70 -4.84 -8.72
CA HIS A 156 9.99 -4.39 -7.35
C HIS A 156 10.06 -5.58 -6.36
N PRO A 157 10.90 -6.60 -6.61
CA PRO A 157 10.81 -7.87 -5.89
C PRO A 157 11.21 -7.78 -4.41
N GLN A 158 11.91 -6.71 -4.03
CA GLN A 158 12.40 -6.49 -2.66
C GLN A 158 11.66 -5.33 -1.96
N ASP A 159 10.63 -4.74 -2.58
CA ASP A 159 9.91 -3.63 -1.97
C ASP A 159 8.76 -4.14 -1.07
N PRO A 160 8.84 -3.93 0.26
CA PRO A 160 7.81 -4.38 1.18
C PRO A 160 6.46 -3.69 0.95
N LEU A 161 6.43 -2.47 0.41
CA LEU A 161 5.19 -1.72 0.18
C LEU A 161 4.30 -2.39 -0.87
N MET A 162 4.89 -3.09 -1.85
CA MET A 162 4.12 -3.85 -2.84
C MET A 162 3.35 -4.99 -2.19
N VAL A 163 4.01 -5.73 -1.30
CA VAL A 163 3.41 -6.84 -0.54
C VAL A 163 2.37 -6.32 0.44
N LEU A 164 2.64 -5.18 1.09
CA LEU A 164 1.70 -4.53 2.00
C LEU A 164 0.46 -4.00 1.29
N GLU A 165 0.57 -3.54 0.05
CA GLU A 165 -0.60 -3.08 -0.70
C GLU A 165 -1.54 -4.26 -1.03
N ILE A 166 -1.00 -5.45 -1.35
CA ILE A 166 -1.80 -6.68 -1.47
C ILE A 166 -2.47 -7.02 -0.13
N ALA A 167 -1.71 -6.95 0.98
CA ALA A 167 -2.26 -7.17 2.32
C ALA A 167 -3.42 -6.21 2.65
N ASN A 168 -3.28 -4.94 2.27
CA ASN A 168 -4.29 -3.91 2.47
C ASN A 168 -5.56 -4.20 1.67
N VAL A 169 -5.46 -4.68 0.43
CA VAL A 169 -6.64 -5.07 -0.37
C VAL A 169 -7.39 -6.22 0.32
N HIS A 170 -6.68 -7.26 0.77
CA HIS A 170 -7.29 -8.36 1.53
C HIS A 170 -7.96 -7.86 2.82
N LEU A 171 -7.26 -7.05 3.60
CA LEU A 171 -7.74 -6.57 4.89
C LEU A 171 -8.95 -5.65 4.77
N ASN A 172 -8.86 -4.67 3.87
CA ASN A 172 -9.78 -3.54 3.85
C ASN A 172 -10.95 -3.76 2.90
N ARG A 173 -10.75 -4.36 1.72
CA ARG A 173 -11.82 -4.62 0.75
C ARG A 173 -12.43 -5.99 0.94
N LEU A 174 -11.61 -7.03 0.94
CA LEU A 174 -12.10 -8.41 1.01
C LEU A 174 -12.49 -8.86 2.43
N LYS A 175 -12.07 -8.09 3.45
CA LYS A 175 -12.23 -8.45 4.88
C LYS A 175 -11.61 -9.82 5.21
N ASP A 176 -10.62 -10.24 4.43
CA ASP A 176 -9.89 -11.50 4.59
C ASP A 176 -8.68 -11.26 5.50
N VAL A 177 -8.95 -11.28 6.80
CA VAL A 177 -7.96 -11.04 7.86
C VAL A 177 -6.85 -12.09 7.83
N GLU A 178 -7.20 -13.35 7.57
CA GLU A 178 -6.27 -14.48 7.57
C GLU A 178 -5.25 -14.34 6.44
N THR A 179 -5.68 -14.06 5.20
CA THR A 179 -4.76 -13.83 4.08
C THR A 179 -3.97 -12.54 4.24
N ALA A 180 -4.59 -11.46 4.71
CA ALA A 180 -3.88 -10.22 5.01
C ALA A 180 -2.74 -10.46 6.02
N SER A 181 -2.98 -11.25 7.08
CA SER A 181 -1.96 -11.54 8.10
C SER A 181 -0.71 -12.19 7.50
N ARG A 182 -0.88 -13.11 6.54
CA ARG A 182 0.24 -13.78 5.86
C ARG A 182 1.09 -12.80 5.06
N TYR A 183 0.46 -11.88 4.32
CA TYR A 183 1.18 -10.85 3.57
C TYR A 183 1.84 -9.81 4.48
N TYR A 184 1.21 -9.41 5.59
CA TYR A 184 1.85 -8.54 6.58
C TYR A 184 3.09 -9.19 7.21
N LEU A 185 3.02 -10.47 7.57
CA LEU A 185 4.16 -11.23 8.07
C LEU A 185 5.26 -11.38 7.01
N GLN A 186 4.89 -11.60 5.75
CA GLN A 186 5.85 -11.67 4.65
C GLN A 186 6.57 -10.33 4.51
N ALA A 187 5.82 -9.23 4.42
CA ALA A 187 6.39 -7.89 4.29
C ALA A 187 7.26 -7.52 5.47
N SER A 188 6.88 -7.87 6.70
CA SER A 188 7.66 -7.54 7.90
C SER A 188 9.03 -8.21 7.96
N LYS A 189 9.27 -9.23 7.14
CA LYS A 189 10.54 -9.95 7.03
C LYS A 189 11.43 -9.44 5.90
N MET A 190 10.94 -8.50 5.09
CA MET A 190 11.68 -7.95 3.97
C MET A 190 12.64 -6.84 4.44
N PRO A 191 13.72 -6.55 3.68
CA PRO A 191 14.55 -5.38 3.90
C PRO A 191 13.71 -4.10 3.87
N ASP A 192 14.09 -3.12 4.69
CA ASP A 192 13.45 -1.80 4.77
C ASP A 192 11.93 -1.84 5.06
N ALA A 193 11.44 -2.95 5.60
CA ALA A 193 10.04 -3.09 6.00
C ALA A 193 9.67 -2.02 7.02
N PRO A 194 8.56 -1.29 6.81
CA PRO A 194 8.13 -0.29 7.77
C PRO A 194 7.71 -0.98 9.07
N TYR A 195 8.04 -0.39 10.22
CA TYR A 195 7.76 -0.98 11.54
C TYR A 195 6.30 -1.36 11.76
N TYR A 196 5.37 -0.64 11.12
CA TYR A 196 3.95 -0.96 11.23
C TYR A 196 3.60 -2.34 10.66
N ALA A 197 4.37 -2.90 9.72
CA ALA A 197 4.07 -4.19 9.11
C ALA A 197 4.03 -5.31 10.17
N ALA A 198 5.07 -5.39 11.00
CA ALA A 198 5.15 -6.36 12.09
C ALA A 198 4.08 -6.08 13.16
N ARG A 199 3.87 -4.80 13.52
CA ARG A 199 2.86 -4.42 14.53
C ARG A 199 1.45 -4.79 14.09
N ILE A 200 1.10 -4.51 12.83
CA ILE A 200 -0.20 -4.88 12.28
C ILE A 200 -0.33 -6.40 12.22
N TYR A 201 0.70 -7.16 11.86
CA TYR A 201 0.64 -8.63 11.93
C TYR A 201 0.26 -9.14 13.32
N GLY A 202 0.91 -8.62 14.38
CA GLY A 202 0.56 -8.97 15.76
C GLY A 202 -0.90 -8.63 16.11
N GLU A 203 -1.42 -7.52 15.59
CA GLU A 203 -2.83 -7.17 15.73
C GLU A 203 -3.77 -8.11 14.97
N LEU A 204 -3.41 -8.50 13.74
CA LEU A 204 -4.23 -9.42 12.95
C LEU A 204 -4.32 -10.79 13.61
N LEU A 205 -3.26 -11.27 14.26
CA LEU A 205 -3.32 -12.49 15.08
C LEU A 205 -4.37 -12.38 16.19
N ARG A 206 -4.45 -11.25 16.88
CA ARG A 206 -5.51 -11.01 17.90
C ARG A 206 -6.90 -11.05 17.29
N ARG A 207 -7.10 -10.38 16.15
CA ARG A 207 -8.40 -10.36 15.44
C ARG A 207 -8.84 -11.75 14.96
N LEU A 208 -7.89 -12.66 14.75
CA LEU A 208 -8.12 -14.07 14.43
C LEU A 208 -8.33 -14.96 15.68
N GLY A 209 -8.32 -14.38 16.88
CA GLY A 209 -8.41 -15.13 18.15
C GLY A 209 -7.13 -15.85 18.55
N ARG A 210 -6.01 -15.60 17.87
CA ARG A 210 -4.72 -16.26 18.07
C ARG A 210 -3.87 -15.50 19.10
N ASN A 211 -4.47 -15.21 20.26
CA ASN A 211 -3.88 -14.34 21.28
C ASN A 211 -2.54 -14.87 21.83
N ALA A 212 -2.41 -16.18 22.03
CA ALA A 212 -1.16 -16.78 22.48
C ALA A 212 -0.01 -16.58 21.46
N GLU A 213 -0.32 -16.70 20.16
CA GLU A 213 0.64 -16.48 19.08
C GLU A 213 0.99 -14.99 18.95
N ALA A 214 0.00 -14.11 19.08
CA ALA A 214 0.22 -12.67 19.11
C ALA A 214 1.16 -12.28 20.26
N TYR A 215 0.92 -12.84 21.46
CA TYR A 215 1.76 -12.59 22.63
C TYR A 215 3.19 -13.07 22.42
N ALA A 216 3.37 -14.29 21.91
CA ALA A 216 4.71 -14.81 21.60
C ALA A 216 5.44 -13.91 20.59
N PHE A 217 4.79 -13.58 19.47
CA PHE A 217 5.36 -12.74 18.42
C PHE A 217 5.73 -11.34 18.92
N LEU A 218 4.84 -10.67 19.67
CA LEU A 218 5.08 -9.30 20.13
C LEU A 218 6.24 -9.22 21.13
N LYS A 219 6.42 -10.24 21.98
CA LYS A 219 7.58 -10.33 22.88
C LYS A 219 8.90 -10.46 22.12
N GLU A 220 8.90 -11.16 20.99
CA GLU A 220 10.07 -11.27 20.12
C GLU A 220 10.32 -9.97 19.34
N LEU A 221 9.25 -9.30 18.90
CA LEU A 221 9.33 -8.03 18.17
C LEU A 221 9.82 -6.88 19.04
N PHE A 222 9.31 -6.75 20.28
CA PHE A 222 9.60 -5.62 21.15
C PHE A 222 11.10 -5.27 21.28
N PRO A 223 12.02 -6.21 21.59
CA PRO A 223 13.43 -5.89 21.74
C PRO A 223 14.12 -5.48 20.43
N THR A 224 13.53 -5.73 19.27
CA THR A 224 14.11 -5.35 17.97
C THR A 224 13.73 -3.94 17.53
N LEU A 225 12.78 -3.30 18.21
CA LEU A 225 12.30 -1.97 17.83
C LEU A 225 13.19 -0.87 18.42
N PRO A 226 13.59 0.14 17.62
CA PRO A 226 14.26 1.32 18.16
C PRO A 226 13.31 2.10 19.07
N LYS A 227 13.82 2.64 20.17
CA LYS A 227 13.00 3.33 21.18
C LYS A 227 12.92 4.84 20.96
N ASP A 228 13.90 5.37 20.27
CA ASP A 228 14.05 6.78 19.90
C ASP A 228 13.31 7.12 18.60
N ASP A 229 12.88 6.11 17.83
CA ASP A 229 12.04 6.30 16.64
C ASP A 229 10.55 6.21 16.97
N LEU A 230 9.85 7.34 16.81
CA LEU A 230 8.40 7.43 17.02
C LEU A 230 7.60 6.52 16.07
N MET A 231 8.12 6.21 14.88
CA MET A 231 7.45 5.36 13.89
C MET A 231 7.42 3.88 14.31
N ALA A 232 8.39 3.47 15.14
CA ALA A 232 8.44 2.12 15.70
C ALA A 232 7.30 1.89 16.71
N GLN A 233 6.82 2.94 17.39
CA GLN A 233 5.73 2.87 18.37
C GLN A 233 5.96 1.78 19.44
N THR A 234 7.17 1.67 19.95
CA THR A 234 7.60 0.63 20.90
C THR A 234 6.72 0.57 22.16
N ASN A 235 6.24 1.71 22.65
CA ASN A 235 5.30 1.76 23.78
C ASN A 235 3.95 1.10 23.45
N VAL A 236 3.44 1.28 22.23
CA VAL A 236 2.18 0.63 21.79
C VAL A 236 2.35 -0.89 21.78
N VAL A 237 3.51 -1.38 21.36
CA VAL A 237 3.81 -2.83 21.41
C VAL A 237 3.86 -3.33 22.85
N LEU A 238 4.50 -2.59 23.76
CA LEU A 238 4.55 -2.95 25.18
C LEU A 238 3.16 -2.99 25.84
N ASP A 239 2.33 -2.01 25.55
CA ASP A 239 0.95 -1.97 26.07
C ASP A 239 0.14 -3.15 25.51
N ARG A 240 0.34 -3.51 24.24
CA ARG A 240 -0.28 -4.69 23.63
C ARG A 240 0.13 -6.00 24.29
N ILE A 241 1.42 -6.13 24.66
CA ILE A 241 1.93 -7.28 25.41
C ILE A 241 1.23 -7.37 26.77
N ARG A 242 1.12 -6.26 27.50
CA ARG A 242 0.47 -6.20 28.83
C ARG A 242 -1.02 -6.50 28.77
N GLU A 243 -1.72 -6.01 27.75
CA GLU A 243 -3.12 -6.36 27.51
C GLU A 243 -3.28 -7.87 27.31
N LEU A 244 -2.45 -8.48 26.46
CA LEU A 244 -2.48 -9.91 26.20
C LEU A 244 -2.14 -10.74 27.44
N GLU A 245 -1.28 -10.26 28.32
CA GLU A 245 -1.03 -10.92 29.62
C GLU A 245 -2.27 -10.94 30.50
N GLY A 246 -3.09 -9.89 30.46
CA GLY A 246 -4.38 -9.85 31.13
C GLY A 246 -5.38 -10.81 30.50
N GLU A 247 -5.53 -10.77 29.17
CA GLU A 247 -6.45 -11.62 28.41
C GLU A 247 -6.11 -13.12 28.51
N LEU A 248 -4.83 -13.46 28.58
CA LEU A 248 -4.34 -14.85 28.70
C LEU A 248 -4.13 -15.27 30.16
N GLU A 249 -4.49 -14.43 31.12
CA GLU A 249 -4.33 -14.68 32.57
C GLU A 249 -2.90 -15.09 32.97
N ILE A 250 -1.89 -14.48 32.33
CA ILE A 250 -0.48 -14.81 32.56
C ILE A 250 -0.10 -14.43 34.00
N PRO A 251 0.39 -15.38 34.83
CA PRO A 251 0.85 -15.10 36.18
C PRO A 251 1.92 -14.00 36.18
N VAL A 252 1.88 -13.10 37.17
CA VAL A 252 2.79 -11.94 37.25
C VAL A 252 4.27 -12.35 37.14
N THR A 253 4.64 -13.52 37.67
CA THR A 253 6.02 -14.06 37.63
C THR A 253 6.45 -14.56 36.25
N GLN A 254 5.52 -14.71 35.30
CA GLN A 254 5.76 -15.18 33.93
C GLN A 254 5.50 -14.08 32.88
N ARG A 255 5.15 -12.87 33.33
CA ARG A 255 4.92 -11.72 32.44
C ARG A 255 6.23 -11.26 31.82
N PHE A 256 6.12 -10.67 30.65
CA PHE A 256 7.22 -10.10 29.90
C PHE A 256 7.91 -9.01 30.72
N HIS A 257 9.20 -9.21 30.97
CA HIS A 257 10.07 -8.20 31.55
C HIS A 257 10.73 -7.44 30.41
N ASP A 258 10.46 -6.13 30.35
CA ASP A 258 11.20 -5.24 29.45
C ASP A 258 12.69 -5.29 29.85
N PRO A 259 13.57 -5.89 29.02
CA PRO A 259 14.99 -6.09 29.35
C PRO A 259 15.76 -4.78 29.43
N SER A 260 15.11 -3.67 29.05
CA SER A 260 15.71 -2.38 28.87
C SER A 260 15.18 -1.32 29.84
N ALA A 261 14.22 -1.70 30.68
CA ALA A 261 13.76 -0.87 31.78
C ALA A 261 14.89 -0.78 32.82
N PRO A 262 15.16 0.42 33.39
CA PRO A 262 16.09 0.52 34.51
C PRO A 262 15.60 -0.39 35.64
N ALA A 263 16.51 -1.15 36.25
CA ALA A 263 16.19 -1.99 37.39
C ALA A 263 15.42 -1.16 38.42
N LYS A 264 14.20 -1.59 38.78
CA LYS A 264 13.44 -0.93 39.85
C LYS A 264 14.35 -0.90 41.08
N ALA A 265 14.72 0.29 41.53
CA ALA A 265 15.43 0.45 42.80
C ALA A 265 14.62 -0.28 43.89
N PRO A 266 15.25 -1.09 44.74
CA PRO A 266 14.55 -1.72 45.85
C PRO A 266 13.87 -0.62 46.64
N THR A 267 12.55 -0.73 46.80
CA THR A 267 11.78 0.15 47.68
C THR A 267 12.42 0.11 49.05
N ALA A 268 13.05 1.21 49.45
CA ALA A 268 13.61 1.35 50.78
C ALA A 268 12.50 1.04 51.80
N PRO A 269 12.75 0.22 52.83
CA PRO A 269 11.76 -0.03 53.85
C PRO A 269 11.32 1.30 54.46
N GLY A 270 10.01 1.55 54.44
CA GLY A 270 9.41 2.80 54.87
C GLY A 270 9.89 3.19 56.27
N PHE A 271 10.51 4.36 56.37
CA PHE A 271 10.81 5.00 57.64
C PHE A 271 9.49 5.51 58.21
N ASN A 272 8.82 4.70 59.04
CA ASN A 272 7.72 5.17 59.88
C ASN A 272 8.28 6.18 60.87
N MET A 273 8.07 7.47 60.61
CA MET A 273 8.12 8.47 61.68
C MET A 273 6.77 8.49 62.38
N ASP A 274 6.68 7.74 63.48
CA ASP A 274 5.71 8.03 64.52
C ASP A 274 6.05 9.41 65.11
N VAL A 275 5.39 10.45 64.62
CA VAL A 275 5.47 11.79 65.21
C VAL A 275 4.59 11.79 66.45
N ASN A 276 5.24 11.65 67.61
CA ASN A 276 4.62 11.88 68.91
C ASN A 276 4.30 13.39 69.07
N LEU A 277 3.02 13.72 69.21
CA LEU A 277 2.49 15.09 69.33
C LEU A 277 2.23 15.54 70.78
N ASP A 278 2.82 14.89 71.80
CA ASP A 278 2.62 15.28 73.21
C ASP A 278 3.53 16.43 73.69
N GLY A 279 3.71 17.46 72.86
CA GLY A 279 4.76 18.47 73.08
C GLY A 279 4.36 19.95 73.08
N LEU A 280 3.08 20.32 72.95
CA LEU A 280 2.67 21.73 72.93
C LEU A 280 1.55 21.99 73.95
N LYS A 281 1.98 22.45 75.13
CA LYS A 281 1.20 23.32 76.02
C LYS A 281 1.47 24.77 75.66
#